data_AF-A0A7Y9FGN1-F1
#
_entry.id   AF-A0A7Y9FGN1-F1
#
_cell.length_a   1.000
_cell.length_b   1.000
_cell.length_c   1.000
_cell.angle_alpha   90.00
_cell.angle_beta   90.00
_cell.angle_gamma   90.00
#
_symmetry.space_group_name_H-M   'P 1'
#
loop_
_entity.id
_entity.type
_entity.pdbx_description
1 polymer ?
#
loop_
_entity_poly.entity_id
_entity_poly.type
_entity_poly.pdbx_seq_one_letter_code
_entity_poly.pdbx_strand_id
1 'polypeptide(L)'
;MPRTLLPAVRRHLRWVLPLAAAPVVYVLAMLGTSALDESAGSEPDATDGLLILLVLAVALVAPLVLLVVALVQGQRVYRAARLRAGRLTRREREERDRQASAQHFADVAWQHAVQTAAALVRGERPATMAVWDVVPLPGEVFYADVPIGYARYYGTTVHYTQTSGLFVGSPAFVLAGLAGTAVANASARSAAQRQAADQWREHQTVRLVVSDRRLLVQRGGEWIWFHHTGASAVYPDPLRRGLVCQYPDTSPLMLQGDYAPFAAVVVLAATHGAQALREHPAMAPLAPPARVPELPGA
;
A
#
# COMPACT_ATOMS: atom_id res chain seq x y z
N MET A 1 -20.88 -11.84 -41.81
CA MET A 1 -20.50 -11.21 -40.53
C MET A 1 -19.18 -10.48 -40.70
N PRO A 2 -19.17 -9.13 -40.81
CA PRO A 2 -17.94 -8.39 -41.09
C PRO A 2 -17.09 -8.23 -39.82
N ARG A 3 -15.81 -8.58 -39.97
CA ARG A 3 -14.77 -8.54 -38.93
C ARG A 3 -14.50 -7.11 -38.47
N THR A 4 -14.45 -6.95 -37.16
CA THR A 4 -14.06 -5.77 -36.37
C THR A 4 -12.59 -5.36 -36.62
N LEU A 5 -12.28 -4.78 -37.78
CA LEU A 5 -10.94 -4.24 -38.10
C LEU A 5 -10.75 -2.77 -37.69
N LEU A 6 -11.82 -2.08 -37.28
CA LEU A 6 -11.82 -0.65 -36.94
C LEU A 6 -10.99 -0.22 -35.71
N PRO A 7 -10.75 -1.04 -34.65
CA PRO A 7 -10.05 -0.53 -33.47
C PRO A 7 -8.53 -0.43 -33.64
N ALA A 8 -7.92 -1.27 -34.49
CA ALA A 8 -6.48 -1.24 -34.73
C ALA A 8 -6.06 0.00 -35.54
N VAL A 9 -6.79 0.28 -36.63
CA VAL A 9 -6.51 1.41 -37.53
C VAL A 9 -6.65 2.76 -36.79
N ARG A 10 -7.72 2.92 -36.01
CA ARG A 10 -7.93 4.12 -35.18
C ARG A 10 -6.82 4.35 -34.14
N ARG A 11 -6.18 3.27 -33.69
CA ARG A 11 -5.10 3.34 -32.69
C ARG A 11 -3.78 3.82 -33.30
N HIS A 12 -3.47 3.42 -34.52
CA HIS A 12 -2.27 3.88 -35.22
C HIS A 12 -2.43 5.29 -35.80
N LEU A 13 -3.64 5.67 -36.22
CA LEU A 13 -3.95 7.04 -36.68
C LEU A 13 -3.63 8.11 -35.63
N ARG A 14 -3.78 7.82 -34.33
CA ARG A 14 -3.53 8.78 -33.23
C ARG A 14 -2.09 9.27 -33.10
N TRP A 15 -1.12 8.56 -33.67
CA TRP A 15 0.28 8.99 -33.66
C TRP A 15 0.82 9.28 -35.07
N VAL A 16 0.31 8.60 -36.09
CA VAL A 16 0.70 8.85 -37.49
C VAL A 16 0.18 10.20 -37.99
N LEU A 17 -1.06 10.57 -37.64
CA LEU A 17 -1.65 11.85 -38.04
C LEU A 17 -0.86 13.06 -37.52
N PRO A 18 -0.53 13.20 -36.22
CA PRO A 18 0.28 14.32 -35.75
C PRO A 18 1.71 14.28 -36.29
N LEU A 19 2.30 13.09 -36.51
CA LEU A 19 3.63 12.97 -37.10
C LEU A 19 3.67 13.51 -38.54
N ALA A 20 2.65 13.18 -39.35
CA ALA A 20 2.53 13.66 -40.73
C ALA A 20 2.08 15.14 -40.79
N ALA A 21 1.29 15.60 -39.82
CA ALA A 21 0.83 17.00 -39.76
C ALA A 21 1.95 17.98 -39.39
N ALA A 22 2.97 17.56 -38.65
CA ALA A 22 4.07 18.43 -38.23
C ALA A 22 4.80 19.13 -39.40
N PRO A 23 5.33 18.42 -40.43
CA PRO A 23 5.97 19.09 -41.57
C PRO A 23 4.99 19.92 -42.41
N VAL A 24 3.72 19.49 -42.51
CA VAL A 24 2.69 20.24 -43.25
C VAL A 24 2.39 21.58 -42.59
N VAL A 25 2.21 21.59 -41.26
CA VAL A 25 1.97 22.82 -40.50
C VAL A 25 3.16 23.77 -40.58
N TYR A 26 4.40 23.25 -40.54
CA TYR A 26 5.59 24.06 -40.71
C TYR A 26 5.66 24.73 -42.09
N VAL A 27 5.43 23.96 -43.16
CA VAL A 27 5.46 24.49 -44.54
C VAL A 27 4.34 25.51 -44.75
N LEU A 28 3.12 25.24 -44.26
CA LEU A 28 2.01 26.18 -44.37
C LEU A 28 2.27 27.48 -43.59
N ALA A 29 2.88 27.39 -42.41
CA ALA A 29 3.24 28.57 -41.63
C ALA A 29 4.34 29.39 -42.32
N MET A 30 5.34 28.74 -42.93
CA MET A 30 6.40 29.42 -43.71
C MET A 30 5.86 30.09 -44.98
N LEU A 31 4.92 29.44 -45.68
CA LEU A 31 4.21 30.06 -46.80
C LEU A 31 3.33 31.24 -46.34
N GLY A 32 2.74 31.13 -45.15
CA GLY A 32 2.01 32.21 -44.52
C GLY A 32 2.89 33.42 -44.19
N THR A 33 4.11 33.19 -43.66
CA THR A 33 5.05 34.28 -43.40
C THR A 33 5.49 34.98 -44.68
N SER A 34 5.77 34.24 -45.78
CA SER A 34 6.15 34.86 -47.05
C SER A 34 5.01 35.66 -47.67
N ALA A 35 3.78 35.15 -47.60
CA ALA A 35 2.61 35.88 -48.13
C ALA A 35 2.29 37.15 -47.31
N LEU A 36 2.49 37.10 -45.99
CA LEU A 36 2.31 38.27 -45.13
C LEU A 36 3.38 39.34 -45.39
N ASP A 37 4.63 38.92 -45.60
CA ASP A 37 5.76 39.81 -45.93
C ASP A 37 5.55 40.51 -47.28
N GLU A 38 5.07 39.78 -48.30
CA GLU A 38 4.69 40.36 -49.60
C GLU A 38 3.54 41.36 -49.50
N SER A 39 2.61 41.16 -48.56
CA SER A 39 1.43 42.02 -48.37
C SER A 39 1.71 43.28 -47.52
N ALA A 40 2.76 43.27 -46.69
CA ALA A 40 3.07 44.36 -45.76
C ALA A 40 3.67 45.62 -46.43
N GLY A 41 4.06 45.54 -47.72
CA GLY A 41 4.55 46.69 -48.48
C GLY A 41 5.87 47.28 -47.94
N SER A 42 6.18 48.53 -48.32
CA SER A 42 7.48 49.17 -48.02
C SER A 42 7.55 49.84 -46.64
N GLU A 43 6.41 50.16 -46.03
CA GLU A 43 6.28 50.75 -44.69
C GLU A 43 5.35 49.88 -43.83
N PRO A 44 5.88 48.82 -43.18
CA PRO A 44 5.07 47.91 -42.38
C PRO A 44 4.56 48.62 -41.11
N ASP A 45 3.26 48.50 -40.84
CA ASP A 45 2.68 48.95 -39.57
C ASP A 45 2.93 47.93 -38.45
N ALA A 46 2.83 48.35 -37.19
CA ALA A 46 3.11 47.53 -36.02
C ALA A 46 2.25 46.25 -35.95
N THR A 47 1.07 46.27 -36.57
CA THR A 47 0.17 45.12 -36.69
C THR A 47 0.74 44.01 -37.57
N ASP A 48 1.42 44.36 -38.66
CA ASP A 48 1.97 43.39 -39.62
C ASP A 48 3.16 42.65 -39.03
N GLY A 49 4.03 43.37 -38.32
CA GLY A 49 5.13 42.77 -37.57
C GLY A 49 4.66 41.80 -36.47
N LEU A 50 3.55 42.12 -35.80
CA LEU A 50 2.99 41.26 -34.75
C LEU A 50 2.35 39.99 -35.34
N LEU A 51 1.69 40.10 -36.50
CA LEU A 51 1.16 38.95 -37.25
C LEU A 51 2.27 38.03 -37.76
N ILE A 52 3.33 38.58 -38.36
CA ILE A 52 4.48 37.80 -38.82
C ILE A 52 5.14 37.07 -37.63
N LEU A 53 5.33 37.76 -36.50
CA LEU A 53 5.88 37.16 -35.28
C LEU A 53 5.00 36.02 -34.74
N LEU A 54 3.67 36.19 -34.76
CA LEU A 54 2.72 35.16 -34.34
C LEU A 54 2.79 33.93 -35.25
N VAL A 55 2.82 34.12 -36.57
CA VAL A 55 2.93 33.01 -37.53
C VAL A 55 4.27 32.29 -37.38
N LEU A 56 5.37 33.02 -37.16
CA LEU A 56 6.69 32.44 -36.89
C LEU A 56 6.71 31.62 -35.59
N ALA A 57 6.06 32.13 -34.53
CA ALA A 57 5.91 31.40 -33.28
C ALA A 57 5.09 30.11 -33.47
N VAL A 58 4.01 30.15 -34.26
CA VAL A 58 3.23 28.96 -34.63
C VAL A 58 4.07 27.98 -35.46
N ALA A 59 4.87 28.47 -36.41
CA ALA A 59 5.76 27.66 -37.24
C ALA A 59 6.78 26.87 -36.41
N LEU A 60 7.24 27.41 -35.27
CA LEU A 60 8.19 26.74 -34.40
C LEU A 60 7.51 25.83 -33.37
N VAL A 61 6.45 26.31 -32.72
CA VAL A 61 5.84 25.62 -31.56
C VAL A 61 4.90 24.50 -31.99
N ALA A 62 4.06 24.71 -33.01
CA ALA A 62 3.07 23.73 -33.43
C ALA A 62 3.67 22.39 -33.90
N PRO A 63 4.71 22.34 -34.76
CA PRO A 63 5.32 21.07 -35.16
C PRO A 63 6.02 20.37 -34.00
N LEU A 64 6.62 21.10 -33.05
CA LEU A 64 7.24 20.53 -31.86
C LEU A 64 6.20 19.83 -30.98
N VAL A 65 5.07 20.48 -30.72
CA VAL A 65 3.95 19.92 -29.94
C VAL A 65 3.40 18.67 -30.64
N LEU A 66 3.17 18.73 -31.95
CA LEU A 66 2.68 17.59 -32.73
C LEU A 66 3.66 16.40 -32.69
N LEU A 67 4.96 16.66 -32.77
CA LEU A 67 6.00 15.63 -32.69
C LEU A 67 6.07 15.00 -31.29
N VAL A 68 5.95 15.79 -30.23
CA VAL A 68 5.86 15.28 -28.85
C VAL A 68 4.61 14.42 -28.67
N VAL A 69 3.45 14.87 -29.15
CA VAL A 69 2.19 14.09 -29.09
C VAL A 69 2.33 12.78 -29.86
N ALA A 70 2.91 12.81 -31.07
CA ALA A 70 3.16 11.62 -31.88
C ALA A 70 4.07 10.62 -31.16
N LEU A 71 5.18 11.10 -30.56
CA LEU A 71 6.09 10.26 -29.79
C LEU A 71 5.42 9.63 -28.57
N VAL A 72 4.69 10.41 -27.78
CA VAL A 72 4.00 9.91 -26.57
C VAL A 72 2.94 8.86 -26.95
N GLN A 73 2.12 9.13 -27.95
CA GLN A 73 1.08 8.19 -28.39
C GLN A 73 1.69 6.95 -29.05
N GLY A 74 2.72 7.12 -29.87
CA GLY A 74 3.47 6.02 -30.49
C GLY A 74 4.11 5.12 -29.44
N GLN A 75 4.74 5.70 -28.41
CA GLN A 75 5.31 4.93 -27.30
C GLN A 75 4.24 4.18 -26.50
N ARG A 76 3.06 4.76 -26.26
CA ARG A 76 1.94 4.05 -25.59
C ARG A 76 1.46 2.85 -26.40
N VAL A 77 1.31 3.01 -27.71
CA VAL A 77 0.91 1.92 -28.60
C VAL A 77 1.98 0.84 -28.66
N TYR A 78 3.25 1.22 -28.78
CA TYR A 78 4.39 0.32 -28.77
C TYR A 78 4.49 -0.46 -27.44
N ARG A 79 4.42 0.22 -26.29
CA ARG A 79 4.45 -0.44 -24.96
C ARG A 79 3.32 -1.45 -24.82
N ALA A 80 2.11 -1.10 -25.23
CA ALA A 80 0.98 -2.00 -25.13
C ALA A 80 1.03 -3.15 -26.15
N ALA A 81 1.56 -2.93 -27.36
CA ALA A 81 1.84 -4.00 -28.31
C ALA A 81 2.93 -4.95 -27.80
N ARG A 82 3.98 -4.38 -27.17
CA ARG A 82 5.07 -5.12 -26.51
C ARG A 82 4.55 -6.02 -25.38
N LEU A 83 3.67 -5.48 -24.52
CA LEU A 83 3.02 -6.25 -23.46
C LEU A 83 2.11 -7.36 -24.01
N ARG A 84 1.32 -7.07 -25.06
CA ARG A 84 0.50 -8.09 -25.75
C ARG A 84 1.34 -9.19 -26.41
N ALA A 85 2.52 -8.84 -26.90
CA ALA A 85 3.48 -9.79 -27.45
C ALA A 85 4.30 -10.53 -26.36
N GLY A 86 4.00 -10.32 -25.07
CA GLY A 86 4.66 -11.01 -23.95
C GLY A 86 6.10 -10.57 -23.67
N ARG A 87 6.57 -9.48 -24.30
CA ARG A 87 7.96 -9.00 -24.14
C ARG A 87 8.07 -8.07 -22.92
N LEU A 88 8.11 -8.66 -21.73
CA LEU A 88 8.36 -7.93 -20.50
C LEU A 88 9.84 -7.55 -20.38
N THR A 89 10.12 -6.33 -19.93
CA THR A 89 11.47 -5.90 -19.52
C THR A 89 11.90 -6.66 -18.27
N ARG A 90 13.21 -6.70 -17.98
CA ARG A 90 13.75 -7.38 -16.79
C ARG A 90 13.09 -6.87 -15.49
N ARG A 91 12.96 -5.54 -15.33
CA ARG A 91 12.29 -4.93 -14.17
C ARG A 91 10.81 -5.32 -14.06
N GLU A 92 10.07 -5.29 -15.17
CA GLU A 92 8.64 -5.68 -15.19
C GLU A 92 8.46 -7.18 -14.87
N ARG A 93 9.40 -8.06 -15.28
CA ARG A 93 9.40 -9.48 -14.88
C ARG A 93 9.66 -9.64 -13.40
N GLU A 94 10.72 -9.02 -12.88
CA GLU A 94 11.07 -9.07 -11.46
C GLU A 94 9.95 -8.53 -10.56
N GLU A 95 9.21 -7.49 -10.99
CA GLU A 95 8.04 -6.99 -10.29
C GLU A 95 6.87 -7.98 -10.32
N ARG A 96 6.60 -8.58 -11.48
CA ARG A 96 5.54 -9.58 -11.64
C ARG A 96 5.82 -10.85 -10.84
N ASP A 97 7.07 -11.31 -10.86
CA ASP A 97 7.51 -12.49 -10.10
C ASP A 97 7.39 -12.22 -8.60
N ARG A 98 7.82 -11.03 -8.12
CA ARG A 98 7.60 -10.60 -6.72
C ARG A 98 6.13 -10.57 -6.34
N GLN A 99 5.27 -10.03 -7.20
CA GLN A 99 3.82 -10.01 -6.96
C GLN A 99 3.22 -11.41 -6.93
N ALA A 100 3.62 -12.28 -7.86
CA ALA A 100 3.14 -13.66 -7.92
C ALA A 100 3.60 -14.46 -6.70
N SER A 101 4.84 -14.31 -6.26
CA SER A 101 5.35 -14.93 -5.03
C SER A 101 4.61 -14.44 -3.79
N ALA A 102 4.34 -13.14 -3.68
CA ALA A 102 3.58 -12.57 -2.57
C ALA A 102 2.12 -13.07 -2.55
N GLN A 103 1.47 -13.17 -3.72
CA GLN A 103 0.12 -13.74 -3.84
C GLN A 103 0.11 -15.20 -3.44
N HIS A 104 1.04 -16.00 -3.97
CA HIS A 104 1.16 -17.41 -3.62
C HIS A 104 1.38 -17.62 -2.12
N PHE A 105 2.26 -16.83 -1.49
CA PHE A 105 2.49 -16.89 -0.05
C PHE A 105 1.23 -16.56 0.75
N ALA A 106 0.48 -15.53 0.35
CA ALA A 106 -0.78 -15.18 1.00
C ALA A 106 -1.85 -16.29 0.85
N ASP A 107 -1.94 -16.92 -0.32
CA ASP A 107 -2.85 -18.03 -0.57
C ASP A 107 -2.50 -19.25 0.30
N VAL A 108 -1.22 -19.58 0.42
CA VAL A 108 -0.73 -20.66 1.30
C VAL A 108 -1.04 -20.36 2.76
N ALA A 109 -0.79 -19.13 3.23
CA ALA A 109 -1.08 -18.73 4.60
C ALA A 109 -2.59 -18.81 4.91
N TRP A 110 -3.44 -18.38 3.97
CA TRP A 110 -4.89 -18.50 4.08
C TRP A 110 -5.35 -19.95 4.15
N GLN A 111 -4.86 -20.80 3.24
CA GLN A 111 -5.18 -22.24 3.25
C GLN A 111 -4.73 -22.90 4.55
N HIS A 112 -3.58 -22.51 5.11
CA HIS A 112 -3.12 -23.02 6.39
C HIS A 112 -4.06 -22.65 7.54
N ALA A 113 -4.59 -21.43 7.55
CA ALA A 113 -5.61 -21.00 8.52
C ALA A 113 -6.91 -21.82 8.39
N VAL A 114 -7.41 -22.02 7.16
CA VAL A 114 -8.62 -22.83 6.90
C VAL A 114 -8.43 -24.29 7.33
N GLN A 115 -7.31 -24.91 6.96
CA GLN A 115 -7.00 -26.30 7.33
C GLN A 115 -6.89 -26.46 8.86
N THR A 116 -6.27 -25.49 9.53
CA THR A 116 -6.15 -25.45 11.00
C THR A 116 -7.51 -25.31 11.66
N ALA A 117 -8.35 -24.39 11.17
CA ALA A 117 -9.71 -24.23 11.69
C ALA A 117 -10.51 -25.53 11.53
N ALA A 118 -10.40 -26.17 10.37
CA ALA A 118 -11.06 -27.45 10.10
C ALA A 118 -10.60 -28.58 11.03
N ALA A 119 -9.28 -28.70 11.27
CA ALA A 119 -8.72 -29.70 12.18
C ALA A 119 -9.20 -29.48 13.62
N LEU A 120 -9.11 -28.24 14.12
CA LEU A 120 -9.53 -27.89 15.48
C LEU A 120 -11.04 -28.15 15.70
N VAL A 121 -11.89 -27.81 14.72
CA VAL A 121 -13.33 -28.09 14.79
C VAL A 121 -13.63 -29.60 14.82
N ARG A 122 -12.79 -30.44 14.19
CA ARG A 122 -12.90 -31.90 14.25
C ARG A 122 -12.32 -32.52 15.53
N GLY A 123 -11.71 -31.72 16.41
CA GLY A 123 -10.96 -32.22 17.57
C GLY A 123 -9.64 -32.88 17.20
N GLU A 124 -9.16 -32.67 15.97
CA GLU A 124 -7.86 -33.13 15.50
C GLU A 124 -6.76 -32.12 15.86
N ARG A 125 -5.52 -32.60 15.94
CA ARG A 125 -4.36 -31.72 16.09
C ARG A 125 -3.95 -31.14 14.73
N PRO A 126 -3.76 -29.82 14.62
CA PRO A 126 -3.17 -29.20 13.43
C PRO A 126 -1.76 -29.73 13.13
N ALA A 127 -1.25 -29.43 11.93
CA ALA A 127 0.14 -29.73 11.59
C ALA A 127 1.10 -29.08 12.58
N THR A 128 2.08 -29.86 13.04
CA THR A 128 3.06 -29.40 14.04
C THR A 128 4.45 -29.31 13.43
N MET A 129 5.31 -28.50 14.04
CA MET A 129 6.72 -28.35 13.66
C MET A 129 7.62 -28.21 14.88
N ALA A 130 8.90 -28.48 14.68
CA ALA A 130 9.93 -28.23 15.67
C ALA A 130 10.47 -26.80 15.52
N VAL A 131 10.49 -26.05 16.62
CA VAL A 131 11.15 -24.74 16.72
C VAL A 131 12.27 -24.90 17.74
N TRP A 132 13.52 -24.84 17.29
CA TRP A 132 14.68 -25.28 18.08
C TRP A 132 15.24 -24.21 19.01
N ASP A 133 15.03 -22.94 18.69
CA ASP A 133 15.54 -21.81 19.44
C ASP A 133 14.53 -21.25 20.47
N VAL A 134 13.41 -21.95 20.64
CA VAL A 134 12.40 -21.69 21.66
C VAL A 134 12.26 -22.93 22.53
N VAL A 135 12.38 -22.76 23.84
CA VAL A 135 12.16 -23.86 24.79
C VAL A 135 10.64 -24.08 24.96
N PRO A 136 10.10 -25.27 24.61
CA PRO A 136 8.70 -25.57 24.78
C PRO A 136 8.33 -25.73 26.26
N LEU A 137 7.13 -25.27 26.62
CA LEU A 137 6.49 -25.63 27.89
C LEU A 137 6.13 -27.14 27.88
N PRO A 138 5.90 -27.76 29.05
CA PRO A 138 5.51 -29.17 29.12
C PRO A 138 4.30 -29.49 28.24
N GLY A 139 4.52 -30.33 27.23
CA GLY A 139 3.51 -30.74 26.25
C GLY A 139 3.05 -29.63 25.30
N GLU A 140 3.83 -28.54 25.14
CA GLU A 140 3.58 -27.50 24.14
C GLU A 140 3.97 -27.97 22.76
N VAL A 141 3.14 -27.65 21.77
CA VAL A 141 3.38 -27.96 20.36
C VAL A 141 3.32 -26.67 19.54
N PHE A 142 4.22 -26.55 18.57
CA PHE A 142 4.29 -25.40 17.68
C PHE A 142 3.59 -25.71 16.37
N TYR A 143 2.83 -24.74 15.86
CA TYR A 143 2.07 -24.87 14.63
C TYR A 143 2.63 -24.01 13.48
N ALA A 144 3.28 -22.88 13.79
CA ALA A 144 3.84 -22.01 12.77
C ALA A 144 5.05 -21.21 13.29
N ASP A 145 5.94 -20.88 12.37
CA ASP A 145 7.08 -19.97 12.54
C ASP A 145 7.20 -19.09 11.28
N VAL A 146 6.79 -17.83 11.40
CA VAL A 146 6.48 -16.97 10.25
C VAL A 146 6.76 -15.49 10.52
N PRO A 147 7.06 -14.68 9.48
CA PRO A 147 7.12 -13.23 9.62
C PRO A 147 5.71 -12.64 9.75
N ILE A 148 5.56 -11.64 10.62
CA ILE A 148 4.29 -10.90 10.79
C ILE A 148 4.54 -9.45 11.18
N GLY A 149 3.63 -8.55 10.82
CA GLY A 149 3.57 -7.20 11.36
C GLY A 149 3.12 -7.22 12.82
N TYR A 150 3.77 -6.42 13.64
CA TYR A 150 3.55 -6.30 15.08
C TYR A 150 3.38 -4.83 15.46
N ALA A 151 2.51 -4.58 16.42
CA ALA A 151 2.37 -3.28 17.06
C ALA A 151 1.76 -3.42 18.47
N ARG A 152 1.94 -2.37 19.28
CA ARG A 152 1.50 -2.30 20.68
C ARG A 152 0.75 -1.00 20.93
N TYR A 153 -0.29 -1.03 21.75
CA TYR A 153 -1.08 0.16 22.07
C TYR A 153 -0.69 0.72 23.44
N TYR A 154 0.00 1.87 23.47
CA TYR A 154 0.36 2.57 24.71
C TYR A 154 0.68 4.05 24.47
N GLY A 155 0.45 4.87 25.49
CA GLY A 155 0.92 6.26 25.59
C GLY A 155 2.34 6.36 26.17
N THR A 156 3.00 7.49 25.96
CA THR A 156 4.36 7.73 26.50
C THR A 156 4.40 9.04 27.27
N THR A 157 5.10 9.07 28.40
CA THR A 157 5.39 10.33 29.11
C THR A 157 6.47 11.10 28.34
N VAL A 158 6.10 12.18 27.66
CA VAL A 158 7.04 13.06 26.97
C VAL A 158 7.44 14.21 27.91
N HIS A 159 8.71 14.30 28.29
CA HIS A 159 9.24 15.45 29.01
C HIS A 159 9.48 16.60 28.03
N TYR A 160 8.74 17.71 28.19
CA TYR A 160 8.84 18.88 27.33
C TYR A 160 9.84 19.88 27.91
N THR A 161 10.79 20.33 27.08
CA THR A 161 11.69 21.45 27.42
C THR A 161 11.08 22.73 26.87
N GLN A 162 10.65 23.63 27.76
CA GLN A 162 10.12 24.94 27.38
C GLN A 162 11.26 25.82 26.86
N THR A 163 11.10 26.37 25.65
CA THR A 163 12.02 27.38 25.14
C THR A 163 11.60 28.75 25.69
N SER A 164 12.44 29.35 26.52
CA SER A 164 12.34 30.75 26.94
C SER A 164 13.31 31.59 26.10
N GLY A 165 12.80 32.66 25.47
CA GLY A 165 13.62 33.64 24.74
C GLY A 165 13.71 34.94 25.53
N LEU A 166 14.92 35.51 25.66
CA LEU A 166 15.12 36.86 26.18
C LEU A 166 15.03 37.84 25.01
N PHE A 167 14.02 38.73 25.02
CA PHE A 167 13.81 39.74 23.97
C PHE A 167 14.13 41.13 24.53
N VAL A 168 15.08 41.83 23.91
CA VAL A 168 15.49 43.20 24.28
C VAL A 168 15.38 44.07 23.04
N GLY A 169 14.61 45.15 23.10
CA GLY A 169 14.36 46.03 21.96
C GLY A 169 13.13 46.92 22.12
N SER A 170 12.59 47.42 21.01
CA SER A 170 11.38 48.24 21.03
C SER A 170 10.16 47.45 21.59
N PRO A 171 9.18 48.11 22.23
CA PRO A 171 8.01 47.41 22.80
C PRO A 171 7.27 46.53 21.79
N ALA A 172 7.16 46.98 20.54
CA ALA A 172 6.56 46.19 19.47
C ALA A 172 7.36 44.92 19.13
N PHE A 173 8.69 44.98 19.16
CA PHE A 173 9.57 43.83 18.92
C PHE A 173 9.48 42.80 20.05
N VAL A 174 9.45 43.25 21.31
CA VAL A 174 9.28 42.36 22.47
C VAL A 174 7.92 41.66 22.42
N LEU A 175 6.84 42.38 22.11
CA LEU A 175 5.50 41.79 21.94
C LEU A 175 5.45 40.74 20.84
N ALA A 176 6.08 41.02 19.68
CA ALA A 176 6.17 40.06 18.60
C ALA A 176 6.96 38.79 18.99
N GLY A 177 8.08 38.96 19.72
CA GLY A 177 8.89 37.84 20.23
C GLY A 177 8.14 36.96 21.24
N LEU A 178 7.37 37.57 22.14
CA LEU A 178 6.53 36.85 23.10
C LEU A 178 5.37 36.11 22.42
N ALA A 179 4.73 36.71 21.43
CA ALA A 179 3.67 36.06 20.65
C ALA A 179 4.21 34.87 19.84
N GLY A 180 5.36 35.04 19.18
CA GLY A 180 6.02 33.96 18.43
C GLY A 180 6.43 32.78 19.31
N THR A 181 7.00 33.05 20.49
CA THR A 181 7.36 31.99 21.45
C THR A 181 6.15 31.32 22.07
N ALA A 182 5.06 32.04 22.33
CA ALA A 182 3.80 31.45 22.79
C ALA A 182 3.21 30.48 21.75
N VAL A 183 3.21 30.86 20.47
CA VAL A 183 2.74 29.99 19.37
C VAL A 183 3.65 28.76 19.20
N ALA A 184 4.96 28.94 19.25
CA ALA A 184 5.92 27.83 19.17
C ALA A 184 5.80 26.88 20.37
N ASN A 185 5.62 27.41 21.58
CA ASN A 185 5.43 26.60 22.78
C ASN A 185 4.06 25.91 22.78
N ALA A 186 3.01 26.55 22.25
CA ALA A 186 1.69 25.94 22.10
C ALA A 186 1.71 24.80 21.07
N SER A 187 2.35 25.00 19.91
CA SER A 187 2.46 23.97 18.88
C SER A 187 3.33 22.79 19.34
N ALA A 188 4.43 23.06 20.04
CA ALA A 188 5.28 22.04 20.63
C ALA A 188 4.57 21.29 21.78
N ARG A 189 3.76 21.98 22.60
CA ARG A 189 2.90 21.37 23.61
C ARG A 189 1.83 20.48 22.98
N SER A 190 1.15 20.93 21.94
CA SER A 190 0.14 20.12 21.24
C SER A 190 0.77 18.93 20.50
N ALA A 191 1.98 19.08 19.95
CA ALA A 191 2.74 17.97 19.39
C ALA A 191 3.14 16.95 20.47
N ALA A 192 3.63 17.44 21.62
CA ALA A 192 3.96 16.60 22.76
C ALA A 192 2.73 15.89 23.35
N GLN A 193 1.57 16.55 23.42
CA GLN A 193 0.30 15.95 23.84
C GLN A 193 -0.18 14.88 22.86
N ARG A 194 -0.10 15.14 21.54
CA ARG A 194 -0.40 14.12 20.52
C ARG A 194 0.56 12.94 20.60
N GLN A 195 1.83 13.21 20.86
CA GLN A 195 2.85 12.18 21.02
C GLN A 195 2.75 11.45 22.37
N ALA A 196 2.09 12.02 23.37
CA ALA A 196 1.83 11.37 24.66
C ALA A 196 0.54 10.54 24.66
N ALA A 197 -0.37 10.77 23.70
CA ALA A 197 -1.61 10.04 23.58
C ALA A 197 -1.39 8.54 23.31
N ASP A 198 -2.35 7.74 23.77
CA ASP A 198 -2.40 6.31 23.47
C ASP A 198 -2.59 6.11 21.97
N GLN A 199 -1.68 5.38 21.35
CA GLN A 199 -1.72 5.06 19.93
C GLN A 199 -1.01 3.73 19.68
N TRP A 200 -1.27 3.15 18.51
CA TRP A 200 -0.49 2.01 18.03
C TRP A 200 0.94 2.45 17.71
N ARG A 201 1.90 1.81 18.37
CA ARG A 201 3.34 2.04 18.27
C ARG A 201 4.07 0.74 17.96
N GLU A 202 5.39 0.85 17.78
CA GLU A 202 6.27 -0.29 17.50
C GLU A 202 5.88 -1.06 16.22
N HIS A 203 5.38 -0.35 15.20
CA HIS A 203 5.07 -0.95 13.89
C HIS A 203 6.33 -1.51 13.24
N GLN A 204 6.48 -2.82 13.27
CA GLN A 204 7.64 -3.52 12.71
C GLN A 204 7.27 -4.94 12.28
N THR A 205 8.02 -5.51 11.34
CA THR A 205 7.91 -6.94 11.01
C THR A 205 8.81 -7.74 11.94
N VAL A 206 8.23 -8.74 12.59
CA VAL A 206 8.88 -9.63 13.57
C VAL A 206 8.66 -11.08 13.19
N ARG A 207 9.46 -11.97 13.76
CA ARG A 207 9.18 -13.41 13.73
C ARG A 207 8.13 -13.75 14.77
N LEU A 208 7.10 -14.47 14.34
CA LEU A 208 6.04 -15.01 15.19
C LEU A 208 6.12 -16.53 15.17
N VAL A 209 6.20 -17.10 16.35
CA VAL A 209 5.98 -18.52 16.59
C VAL A 209 4.61 -18.68 17.26
N VAL A 210 3.78 -19.56 16.70
CA VAL A 210 2.44 -19.84 17.22
C VAL A 210 2.41 -21.25 17.77
N SER A 211 2.04 -21.38 19.05
CA SER A 211 1.84 -22.67 19.71
C SER A 211 0.39 -22.87 20.12
N ASP A 212 0.11 -24.07 20.65
CA ASP A 212 -1.17 -24.39 21.29
C ASP A 212 -1.45 -23.59 22.56
N ARG A 213 -0.44 -22.94 23.15
CA ARG A 213 -0.57 -22.22 24.43
C ARG A 213 -0.29 -20.72 24.38
N ARG A 214 0.54 -20.26 23.45
CA ARG A 214 1.00 -18.87 23.40
C ARG A 214 1.41 -18.43 21.99
N LEU A 215 1.39 -17.12 21.79
CA LEU A 215 2.11 -16.45 20.71
C LEU A 215 3.48 -16.05 21.24
N LEU A 216 4.55 -16.38 20.51
CA LEU A 216 5.89 -15.90 20.82
C LEU A 216 6.38 -14.99 19.71
N VAL A 217 6.78 -13.79 20.08
CA VAL A 217 7.27 -12.78 19.15
C VAL A 217 8.73 -12.48 19.45
N GLN A 218 9.58 -12.56 18.43
CA GLN A 218 10.98 -12.15 18.53
C GLN A 218 11.10 -10.67 18.14
N ARG A 219 11.28 -9.80 19.14
CA ARG A 219 11.40 -8.34 18.96
C ARG A 219 12.77 -7.89 19.44
N GLY A 220 13.60 -7.33 18.56
CA GLY A 220 14.90 -6.77 18.95
C GLY A 220 15.87 -7.78 19.57
N GLY A 221 15.75 -9.06 19.20
CA GLY A 221 16.56 -10.16 19.77
C GLY A 221 16.00 -10.77 21.04
N GLU A 222 14.92 -10.23 21.59
CA GLU A 222 14.24 -10.74 22.78
C GLU A 222 12.95 -11.49 22.41
N TRP A 223 12.67 -12.58 23.12
CA TRP A 223 11.40 -13.29 23.00
C TRP A 223 10.37 -12.74 23.98
N ILE A 224 9.23 -12.29 23.44
CA ILE A 224 8.08 -11.82 24.20
C ILE A 224 6.93 -12.82 23.99
N TRP A 225 6.29 -13.23 25.07
CA TRP A 225 5.28 -14.29 25.03
C TRP A 225 3.92 -13.76 25.44
N PHE A 226 2.89 -14.20 24.72
CA PHE A 226 1.51 -13.86 25.00
C PHE A 226 0.70 -15.14 25.14
N HIS A 227 0.38 -15.51 26.39
CA HIS A 227 -0.43 -16.68 26.67
C HIS A 227 -1.85 -16.49 26.17
N HIS A 228 -2.39 -17.48 25.47
CA HIS A 228 -3.76 -17.41 24.94
C HIS A 228 -4.76 -17.20 26.08
N THR A 229 -4.62 -17.96 27.17
CA THR A 229 -5.49 -17.90 28.35
C THR A 229 -5.34 -16.62 29.18
N GLY A 230 -4.32 -15.81 28.94
CA GLY A 230 -4.13 -14.52 29.60
C GLY A 230 -4.85 -13.37 28.88
N ALA A 231 -5.39 -13.62 27.68
CA ALA A 231 -6.10 -12.59 26.93
C ALA A 231 -7.46 -12.28 27.57
N SER A 232 -7.72 -11.00 27.85
CA SER A 232 -9.01 -10.53 28.36
C SER A 232 -10.02 -10.27 27.23
N ALA A 233 -9.53 -9.95 26.02
CA ALA A 233 -10.35 -9.80 24.83
C ALA A 233 -9.56 -10.16 23.56
N VAL A 234 -10.26 -10.71 22.58
CA VAL A 234 -9.70 -11.13 21.28
C VAL A 234 -10.58 -10.56 20.18
N TYR A 235 -9.98 -9.80 19.26
CA TYR A 235 -10.64 -9.18 18.11
C TYR A 235 -10.00 -9.70 16.83
N PRO A 236 -10.53 -10.81 16.26
CA PRO A 236 -10.01 -11.35 15.04
C PRO A 236 -10.62 -10.65 13.81
N ASP A 237 -9.80 -10.33 12.81
CA ASP A 237 -10.23 -9.79 11.52
C ASP A 237 -9.44 -10.44 10.37
N PRO A 238 -9.77 -11.70 10.01
CA PRO A 238 -8.99 -12.44 9.03
C PRO A 238 -9.08 -11.84 7.62
N LEU A 239 -10.18 -11.17 7.26
CA LEU A 239 -10.31 -10.51 5.96
C LEU A 239 -9.33 -9.35 5.81
N ARG A 240 -9.14 -8.56 6.88
CA ARG A 240 -8.12 -7.50 6.90
C ARG A 240 -6.75 -7.99 7.35
N ARG A 241 -6.56 -9.31 7.47
CA ARG A 241 -5.31 -9.93 7.89
C ARG A 241 -4.82 -9.37 9.22
N GLY A 242 -5.73 -9.25 10.19
CA GLY A 242 -5.48 -8.65 11.49
C GLY A 242 -5.94 -9.51 12.65
N LEU A 243 -5.24 -9.37 13.78
CA LEU A 243 -5.63 -9.90 15.08
C LEU A 243 -5.22 -8.89 16.16
N VAL A 244 -6.16 -8.53 17.03
CA VAL A 244 -5.85 -7.76 18.24
C VAL A 244 -6.19 -8.57 19.48
N CYS A 245 -5.24 -8.63 20.42
CA CYS A 245 -5.43 -9.26 21.72
C CYS A 245 -5.18 -8.24 22.83
N GLN A 246 -6.12 -8.14 23.77
CA GLN A 246 -5.96 -7.32 24.97
C GLN A 246 -5.60 -8.21 26.16
N TYR A 247 -4.80 -7.65 27.06
CA TYR A 247 -4.32 -8.29 28.26
C TYR A 247 -4.52 -7.36 29.45
N PRO A 248 -4.79 -7.86 30.65
CA PRO A 248 -4.95 -7.02 31.84
C PRO A 248 -3.64 -6.36 32.27
N ASP A 249 -2.53 -7.10 32.20
CA ASP A 249 -1.26 -6.70 32.81
C ASP A 249 -0.23 -6.17 31.81
N THR A 250 -0.63 -5.99 30.55
CA THR A 250 0.27 -5.49 29.50
C THR A 250 -0.50 -4.80 28.39
N SER A 251 0.22 -3.98 27.61
CA SER A 251 -0.36 -3.29 26.45
C SER A 251 -1.03 -4.28 25.49
N PRO A 252 -2.09 -3.86 24.76
CA PRO A 252 -2.66 -4.67 23.69
C PRO A 252 -1.64 -5.04 22.62
N LEU A 253 -1.77 -6.24 22.08
CA LEU A 253 -1.01 -6.76 20.94
C LEU A 253 -1.83 -6.61 19.66
N MET A 254 -1.23 -6.06 18.61
CA MET A 254 -1.75 -6.17 17.24
C MET A 254 -0.79 -6.99 16.39
N LEU A 255 -1.33 -7.97 15.69
CA LEU A 255 -0.66 -8.73 14.65
C LEU A 255 -1.32 -8.44 13.31
N GLN A 256 -0.51 -8.20 12.28
CA GLN A 256 -1.00 -7.88 10.94
C GLN A 256 -0.17 -8.57 9.86
N GLY A 257 -0.80 -9.16 8.85
CA GLY A 257 -0.14 -9.79 7.72
C GLY A 257 -0.70 -11.16 7.39
N ASP A 258 -0.10 -11.83 6.41
CA ASP A 258 -0.66 -13.01 5.75
C ASP A 258 -0.98 -14.17 6.72
N TYR A 259 -0.23 -14.29 7.82
CA TYR A 259 -0.43 -15.30 8.86
C TYR A 259 -1.26 -14.83 10.06
N ALA A 260 -1.75 -13.58 10.10
CA ALA A 260 -2.66 -13.13 11.14
C ALA A 260 -3.99 -13.93 11.19
N PRO A 261 -4.60 -14.32 10.06
CA PRO A 261 -5.77 -15.21 10.07
C PRO A 261 -5.50 -16.54 10.77
N PHE A 262 -4.31 -17.11 10.57
CA PHE A 262 -3.88 -18.35 11.22
C PHE A 262 -3.76 -18.16 12.74
N ALA A 263 -3.07 -17.09 13.18
CA ALA A 263 -2.96 -16.77 14.60
C ALA A 263 -4.34 -16.53 15.24
N ALA A 264 -5.25 -15.86 14.52
CA ALA A 264 -6.61 -15.60 14.98
C ALA A 264 -7.39 -16.90 15.23
N VAL A 265 -7.29 -17.89 14.33
CA VAL A 265 -7.89 -19.22 14.51
C VAL A 265 -7.36 -19.89 15.78
N VAL A 266 -6.05 -19.94 15.97
CA VAL A 266 -5.43 -20.61 17.13
C VAL A 266 -5.82 -19.92 18.43
N VAL A 267 -5.72 -18.60 18.51
CA VAL A 267 -6.05 -17.83 19.72
C VAL A 267 -7.53 -17.94 20.06
N LEU A 268 -8.42 -17.81 19.06
CA LEU A 268 -9.86 -17.89 19.30
C LEU A 268 -10.26 -19.29 19.78
N ALA A 269 -9.72 -20.35 19.16
CA ALA A 269 -9.97 -21.71 19.59
C ALA A 269 -9.43 -21.99 21.00
N ALA A 270 -8.27 -21.43 21.36
CA ALA A 270 -7.68 -21.60 22.69
C ALA A 270 -8.42 -20.82 23.78
N THR A 271 -9.03 -19.68 23.46
CA THR A 271 -9.73 -18.81 24.42
C THR A 271 -11.22 -19.13 24.56
N HIS A 272 -11.89 -19.48 23.47
CA HIS A 272 -13.35 -19.68 23.43
C HIS A 272 -13.75 -21.11 23.00
N GLY A 273 -12.77 -22.00 22.79
CA GLY A 273 -13.00 -23.36 22.30
C GLY A 273 -13.14 -23.42 20.77
N ALA A 274 -12.94 -24.62 20.22
CA ALA A 274 -12.99 -24.84 18.76
C ALA A 274 -14.34 -24.49 18.14
N GLN A 275 -15.43 -24.56 18.90
CA GLN A 275 -16.77 -24.24 18.44
C GLN A 275 -16.93 -22.75 18.09
N ALA A 276 -16.21 -21.86 18.77
CA ALA A 276 -16.21 -20.43 18.48
C ALA A 276 -15.74 -20.11 17.05
N LEU A 277 -14.95 -20.99 16.41
CA LEU A 277 -14.55 -20.83 15.01
C LEU A 277 -15.74 -20.91 14.04
N ARG A 278 -16.82 -21.60 14.41
CA ARG A 278 -18.05 -21.69 13.59
C ARG A 278 -19.04 -20.57 13.92
N GLU A 279 -19.05 -20.11 15.16
CA GLU A 279 -20.05 -19.18 15.68
C GLU A 279 -19.63 -17.71 15.54
N HIS A 280 -18.32 -17.42 15.62
CA HIS A 280 -17.82 -16.06 15.59
C HIS A 280 -17.96 -15.46 14.18
N PRO A 281 -18.68 -14.33 14.01
CA PRO A 281 -19.00 -13.78 12.68
C PRO A 281 -17.77 -13.43 11.85
N ALA A 282 -16.69 -12.94 12.49
CA ALA A 282 -15.44 -12.65 11.77
C ALA A 282 -14.74 -13.90 11.21
N MET A 283 -15.05 -15.11 11.71
CA MET A 283 -14.46 -16.37 11.25
C MET A 283 -15.21 -16.98 10.07
N ALA A 284 -16.38 -16.47 9.70
CA ALA A 284 -17.17 -16.99 8.57
C ALA A 284 -16.38 -17.20 7.27
N PRO A 285 -15.44 -16.31 6.87
CA PRO A 285 -14.61 -16.52 5.67
C PRO A 285 -13.63 -17.70 5.77
N LEU A 286 -13.27 -18.11 6.98
CA LEU A 286 -12.38 -19.23 7.27
C LEU A 286 -13.16 -20.50 7.68
N ALA A 287 -14.49 -20.41 7.74
CA ALA A 287 -15.31 -21.51 8.21
C ALA A 287 -15.08 -22.74 7.33
N PRO A 288 -14.78 -23.91 7.92
CA PRO A 288 -14.68 -25.14 7.15
C PRO A 288 -16.02 -25.40 6.44
N PRO A 289 -16.01 -25.81 5.16
CA PRO A 289 -17.25 -26.09 4.45
C PRO A 289 -18.06 -27.13 5.22
N ALA A 290 -19.36 -26.87 5.39
CA ALA A 290 -20.27 -27.87 5.95
C ALA A 290 -20.20 -29.12 5.07
N ARG A 291 -19.93 -30.29 5.67
CA ARG A 291 -19.96 -31.56 4.93
C ARG A 291 -21.35 -31.70 4.28
N VAL A 292 -21.41 -31.86 2.96
CA VAL A 292 -22.60 -32.42 2.31
C VAL A 292 -22.74 -33.84 2.87
N PRO A 293 -23.89 -34.23 3.44
CA PRO A 293 -24.09 -35.61 3.87
C PRO A 293 -23.87 -36.51 2.66
N GLU A 294 -22.94 -37.46 2.75
CA GLU A 294 -22.90 -38.55 1.77
C GLU A 294 -24.22 -39.29 1.91
N LEU A 295 -25.05 -39.22 0.86
CA LEU A 295 -26.24 -40.06 0.77
C LEU A 295 -25.76 -41.51 0.89
N PRO A 296 -26.35 -42.33 1.78
CA PRO A 296 -25.98 -43.73 1.87
C PRO A 296 -26.15 -44.36 0.48
N GLY A 297 -25.09 -44.99 -0.01
CA GLY A 297 -25.06 -45.61 -1.33
C GLY A 297 -26.25 -46.54 -1.52
N ALA A 298 -26.99 -46.31 -2.60
CA ALA A 298 -28.01 -47.22 -3.11
C ALA A 298 -27.36 -48.40 -3.83
#